data_AF-A0A919R4U3-F1
#
_entry.id   AF-A0A919R4U3-F1
#
_cell.length_a   1.000
_cell.length_b   1.000
_cell.length_c   1.000
_cell.angle_alpha   90.00
_cell.angle_beta   90.00
_cell.angle_gamma   90.00
#
_symmetry.space_group_name_H-M   'P 1'
#
loop_
_entity.id
_entity.type
_entity.pdbx_description
1 polymer ?
#
loop_
_entity_poly.entity_id
_entity_poly.type
_entity_poly.pdbx_seq_one_letter_code
_entity_poly.pdbx_strand_id
1 'polypeptide(L)'
;MELAGWDTVTAVSIEAVNRMLAARPGELIDEFAFAGDTFGTRYQGSGTLDAWRILPGRTGDLLTLALPIGRGQVTAGPATADLAGLTAVVMLSLDLLPRDAATGPGPARLVFALGKAARTGDDPVPGAVTPVALTGPAASLDRLGDLGRRIVLNGIATALCERAKVLSSVLAEVDLVPPGSADPLAPVHPAYVYLRPSERDAGHLAVLGTRSTRDAGGLPRTVDPALLKAGTEVAFAMSAERFLAAVVLPGLPEVFGGDASAADLVCVPGRGEIRETAAFGIRPVKEGAIWYTPRVTYLSARVVGGDLAVRVEGDCDLKAGISMTYWVTGRSRLVFDPAAGTIAFTPHGTPQSGSTADIPLWFVLGGPLVEAITRLVVTIITDDLTAVLGSRRGPAGLERWSGRAVRWCGARAIAVERAELDGGFAVGGRLA
;
A
#
# COMPACT_ATOMS: atom_id res chain seq x y z
N MET A 1 5.92 -4.55 12.46
CA MET A 1 5.09 -4.80 11.26
C MET A 1 5.92 -5.52 10.20
N GLU A 2 5.36 -6.56 9.58
CA GLU A 2 6.05 -7.33 8.52
C GLU A 2 5.25 -7.38 7.21
N LEU A 3 5.91 -7.12 6.07
CA LEU A 3 5.28 -7.19 4.73
C LEU A 3 5.56 -8.50 4.00
N ALA A 4 6.09 -9.52 4.69
CA ALA A 4 6.33 -10.87 4.16
C ALA A 4 7.03 -10.93 2.79
N GLY A 5 8.00 -10.02 2.59
CA GLY A 5 8.76 -9.89 1.33
C GLY A 5 8.18 -8.91 0.30
N TRP A 6 6.98 -8.38 0.50
CA TRP A 6 6.41 -7.32 -0.34
C TRP A 6 7.04 -5.95 -0.04
N ASP A 7 7.14 -5.10 -1.07
CA ASP A 7 7.69 -3.74 -0.95
C ASP A 7 6.62 -2.76 -0.46
N THR A 8 5.40 -2.90 -0.97
CA THR A 8 4.24 -2.07 -0.62
C THR A 8 2.98 -2.91 -0.47
N VAL A 9 2.08 -2.45 0.39
CA VAL A 9 0.74 -3.01 0.58
C VAL A 9 -0.24 -1.86 0.70
N THR A 10 -1.29 -1.86 -0.12
CA THR A 10 -2.43 -0.95 0.04
C THR A 10 -3.67 -1.78 0.30
N ALA A 11 -4.41 -1.48 1.37
CA ALA A 11 -5.63 -2.18 1.74
C ALA A 11 -6.81 -1.20 1.89
N VAL A 12 -8.00 -1.67 1.55
CA VAL A 12 -9.27 -0.97 1.76
C VAL A 12 -10.27 -1.90 2.44
N SER A 13 -11.08 -1.37 3.35
CA SER A 13 -12.13 -2.12 4.01
C SER A 13 -13.23 -2.51 3.01
N ILE A 14 -13.80 -3.69 3.20
CA ILE A 14 -14.90 -4.18 2.35
C ILE A 14 -16.16 -3.32 2.51
N GLU A 15 -16.36 -2.72 3.68
CA GLU A 15 -17.42 -1.74 3.88
C GLU A 15 -17.26 -0.54 2.94
N ALA A 16 -16.05 0.04 2.87
CA ALA A 16 -15.76 1.13 1.95
C ALA A 16 -15.94 0.72 0.49
N VAL A 17 -15.44 -0.47 0.09
CA VAL A 17 -15.65 -1.00 -1.28
C VAL A 17 -17.13 -1.15 -1.59
N ASN A 18 -17.93 -1.66 -0.67
CA ASN A 18 -19.38 -1.81 -0.86
C ASN A 18 -20.09 -0.46 -0.98
N ARG A 19 -19.68 0.57 -0.24
CA ARG A 19 -20.18 1.95 -0.43
C ARG A 19 -19.82 2.48 -1.82
N MET A 20 -18.59 2.23 -2.28
CA MET A 20 -18.13 2.65 -3.62
C MET A 20 -18.91 1.96 -4.74
N LEU A 21 -19.15 0.64 -4.61
CA LEU A 21 -19.98 -0.13 -5.55
C LEU A 21 -21.43 0.39 -5.58
N ALA A 22 -22.01 0.68 -4.42
CA ALA A 22 -23.38 1.20 -4.32
C ALA A 22 -23.53 2.62 -4.90
N ALA A 23 -22.48 3.44 -4.87
CA ALA A 23 -22.50 4.81 -5.38
C ALA A 23 -22.38 4.91 -6.92
N ARG A 24 -22.26 3.77 -7.64
CA ARG A 24 -22.01 3.72 -9.09
C ARG A 24 -23.04 2.86 -9.83
N PRO A 25 -24.34 3.17 -9.73
CA PRO A 25 -25.35 2.48 -10.53
C PRO A 25 -25.06 2.71 -12.03
N GLY A 26 -25.01 1.64 -12.81
CA GLY A 26 -24.77 1.67 -14.26
C GLY A 26 -23.32 1.47 -14.73
N GLU A 27 -22.33 1.45 -13.82
CA GLU A 27 -20.96 0.97 -14.15
C GLU A 27 -20.83 -0.56 -14.03
N LEU A 28 -21.75 -1.18 -13.29
CA LEU A 28 -21.86 -2.63 -13.06
C LEU A 28 -22.90 -3.25 -14.01
N ILE A 29 -22.87 -4.57 -14.16
CA ILE A 29 -23.97 -5.30 -14.81
C ILE A 29 -25.20 -5.20 -13.90
N ASP A 30 -26.19 -4.48 -14.39
CA ASP A 30 -27.45 -4.15 -13.75
C ASP A 30 -28.63 -4.93 -14.31
N GLU A 31 -28.45 -5.64 -15.42
CA GLU A 31 -29.46 -6.48 -16.05
C GLU A 31 -28.89 -7.86 -16.39
N PHE A 32 -29.73 -8.88 -16.24
CA PHE A 32 -29.43 -10.23 -16.69
C PHE A 32 -30.57 -10.77 -17.54
N ALA A 33 -30.22 -11.60 -18.51
CA ALA A 33 -31.16 -12.40 -19.27
C ALA A 33 -30.50 -13.74 -19.58
N PHE A 34 -31.26 -14.82 -19.49
CA PHE A 34 -30.81 -16.15 -19.84
C PHE A 34 -31.99 -16.97 -20.37
N ALA A 35 -31.68 -17.95 -21.20
CA ALA A 35 -32.65 -18.93 -21.68
C ALA A 35 -31.96 -20.27 -21.88
N GLY A 36 -32.75 -21.34 -21.85
CA GLY A 36 -32.25 -22.68 -22.08
C GLY A 36 -33.35 -23.72 -22.11
N ASP A 37 -32.93 -24.97 -22.14
CA ASP A 37 -33.81 -26.13 -22.06
C ASP A 37 -33.31 -27.08 -20.97
N THR A 38 -34.22 -27.67 -20.22
CA THR A 38 -33.89 -28.71 -19.26
C THR A 38 -34.99 -29.75 -19.28
N PHE A 39 -34.62 -31.00 -19.59
CA PHE A 39 -35.55 -32.12 -19.77
C PHE A 39 -36.70 -31.80 -20.77
N GLY A 40 -36.42 -31.05 -21.84
CA GLY A 40 -37.41 -30.70 -22.87
C GLY A 40 -38.36 -29.56 -22.47
N THR A 41 -38.15 -28.96 -21.30
CA THR A 41 -38.87 -27.74 -20.89
C THR A 41 -37.96 -26.54 -21.12
N ARG A 42 -38.39 -25.66 -22.05
CA ARG A 42 -37.74 -24.37 -22.25
C ARG A 42 -37.97 -23.48 -21.04
N TYR A 43 -36.91 -22.82 -20.61
CA TYR A 43 -36.95 -21.78 -19.61
C TYR A 43 -36.32 -20.49 -20.14
N GLN A 44 -36.79 -19.38 -19.61
CA GLN A 44 -36.24 -18.05 -19.84
C GLN A 44 -36.35 -17.26 -18.54
N GLY A 45 -35.35 -16.46 -18.23
CA GLY A 45 -35.35 -15.57 -17.09
C GLY A 45 -34.69 -14.25 -17.42
N SER A 46 -35.20 -13.18 -16.84
CA SER A 46 -34.61 -11.86 -16.98
C SER A 46 -34.95 -10.98 -15.77
N GLY A 47 -34.13 -9.95 -15.55
CA GLY A 47 -34.33 -9.04 -14.45
C GLY A 47 -33.22 -8.02 -14.32
N THR A 48 -33.31 -7.24 -13.25
CA THR A 48 -32.34 -6.23 -12.84
C THR A 48 -31.68 -6.62 -11.53
N LEU A 49 -30.39 -6.34 -11.41
CA LEU A 49 -29.62 -6.44 -10.19
C LEU A 49 -29.54 -5.08 -9.50
N ASP A 50 -29.68 -5.07 -8.19
CA ASP A 50 -29.35 -3.90 -7.37
C ASP A 50 -27.83 -3.85 -7.14
N ALA A 51 -27.37 -2.92 -6.29
CA ALA A 51 -25.97 -2.75 -5.97
C ALA A 51 -25.31 -4.06 -5.48
N TRP A 52 -24.21 -4.43 -6.13
CA TRP A 52 -23.41 -5.59 -5.76
C TRP A 52 -22.76 -5.37 -4.42
N ARG A 53 -22.61 -6.43 -3.63
CA ARG A 53 -21.97 -6.37 -2.32
C ARG A 53 -21.01 -7.53 -2.13
N ILE A 54 -19.78 -7.24 -1.74
CA ILE A 54 -18.84 -8.25 -1.28
C ILE A 54 -19.23 -8.66 0.14
N LEU A 55 -19.41 -9.96 0.34
CA LEU A 55 -19.71 -10.57 1.63
C LEU A 55 -18.42 -11.00 2.35
N PRO A 56 -18.46 -11.12 3.69
CA PRO A 56 -17.36 -11.72 4.44
C PRO A 56 -17.02 -13.11 3.92
N GLY A 57 -15.75 -13.33 3.57
CA GLY A 57 -15.24 -14.57 2.98
C GLY A 57 -14.07 -15.16 3.76
N ARG A 58 -13.40 -16.15 3.16
CA ARG A 58 -12.12 -16.67 3.65
C ARG A 58 -10.98 -15.86 3.06
N THR A 59 -9.90 -15.67 3.82
CA THR A 59 -8.67 -15.07 3.30
C THR A 59 -8.19 -15.85 2.06
N GLY A 60 -7.92 -15.15 0.97
CA GLY A 60 -7.56 -15.78 -0.30
C GLY A 60 -7.76 -14.87 -1.51
N ASP A 61 -7.82 -15.47 -2.69
CA ASP A 61 -8.03 -14.83 -3.99
C ASP A 61 -9.50 -14.86 -4.46
N LEU A 62 -10.37 -15.60 -3.77
CA LEU A 62 -11.79 -15.65 -4.06
C LEU A 62 -12.59 -14.69 -3.19
N LEU A 63 -13.46 -13.93 -3.84
CA LEU A 63 -14.46 -13.07 -3.22
C LEU A 63 -15.82 -13.74 -3.28
N THR A 64 -16.60 -13.55 -2.22
CA THR A 64 -18.03 -13.90 -2.22
C THR A 64 -18.82 -12.63 -2.51
N LEU A 65 -19.61 -12.63 -3.57
CA LEU A 65 -20.47 -11.50 -3.96
C LEU A 65 -21.94 -11.87 -3.77
N ALA A 66 -22.68 -10.94 -3.18
CA ALA A 66 -24.13 -10.88 -3.19
C ALA A 66 -24.60 -9.97 -4.33
N LEU A 67 -25.53 -10.48 -5.12
CA LEU A 67 -26.17 -9.84 -6.25
C LEU A 67 -27.69 -9.80 -5.96
N PRO A 68 -28.19 -8.76 -5.27
CA PRO A 68 -29.61 -8.64 -4.98
C PRO A 68 -30.40 -8.41 -6.28
N ILE A 69 -31.53 -9.08 -6.42
CA ILE A 69 -32.41 -8.99 -7.59
C ILE A 69 -33.53 -8.01 -7.24
N GLY A 70 -33.45 -6.80 -7.81
CA GLY A 70 -34.46 -5.76 -7.58
C GLY A 70 -35.78 -6.10 -8.25
N ARG A 71 -35.72 -6.57 -9.50
CA ARG A 71 -36.87 -7.02 -10.29
C ARG A 71 -36.46 -8.19 -11.18
N GLY A 72 -37.37 -9.11 -11.45
CA GLY A 72 -37.10 -10.14 -12.44
C GLY A 72 -38.10 -11.27 -12.37
N GLN A 73 -38.10 -12.11 -13.38
CA GLN A 73 -38.95 -13.28 -13.44
C GLN A 73 -38.23 -14.42 -14.16
N VAL A 74 -38.61 -15.64 -13.82
CA VAL A 74 -38.24 -16.84 -14.57
C VAL A 74 -39.50 -17.58 -14.97
N THR A 75 -39.57 -18.00 -16.22
CA THR A 75 -40.66 -18.79 -16.77
C THR A 75 -40.13 -20.12 -17.27
N ALA A 76 -40.76 -21.23 -16.89
CA ALA A 76 -40.46 -22.58 -17.37
C ALA A 76 -41.78 -23.25 -17.77
N GLY A 77 -41.97 -23.46 -19.08
CA GLY A 77 -43.28 -23.87 -19.61
C GLY A 77 -44.39 -22.87 -19.22
N PRO A 78 -45.50 -23.30 -18.60
CA PRO A 78 -46.59 -22.41 -18.17
C PRO A 78 -46.34 -21.73 -16.81
N ALA A 79 -45.31 -22.15 -16.07
CA ALA A 79 -45.04 -21.63 -14.72
C ALA A 79 -44.17 -20.37 -14.79
N THR A 80 -44.56 -19.34 -14.04
CA THR A 80 -43.80 -18.09 -13.87
C THR A 80 -43.56 -17.85 -12.39
N ALA A 81 -42.32 -17.53 -12.03
CA ALA A 81 -41.93 -17.15 -10.68
C ALA A 81 -41.28 -15.76 -10.69
N ASP A 82 -41.66 -14.93 -9.72
CA ASP A 82 -41.04 -13.64 -9.44
C ASP A 82 -39.71 -13.85 -8.72
N LEU A 83 -38.70 -13.09 -9.12
CA LEU A 83 -37.34 -13.11 -8.56
C LEU A 83 -37.07 -11.90 -7.66
N ALA A 84 -37.97 -10.92 -7.58
CA ALA A 84 -37.78 -9.73 -6.79
C ALA A 84 -37.53 -10.05 -5.30
N GLY A 85 -36.53 -9.39 -4.71
CA GLY A 85 -36.12 -9.58 -3.31
C GLY A 85 -35.30 -10.85 -3.05
N LEU A 86 -35.00 -11.66 -4.07
CA LEU A 86 -34.00 -12.71 -3.98
C LEU A 86 -32.59 -12.11 -4.11
N THR A 87 -31.58 -12.84 -3.65
CA THR A 87 -30.17 -12.46 -3.77
C THR A 87 -29.37 -13.68 -4.22
N ALA A 88 -28.72 -13.56 -5.37
CA ALA A 88 -27.79 -14.57 -5.85
C ALA A 88 -26.43 -14.35 -5.19
N VAL A 89 -25.89 -15.40 -4.59
CA VAL A 89 -24.55 -15.42 -4.00
C VAL A 89 -23.63 -16.19 -4.93
N VAL A 90 -22.56 -15.55 -5.38
CA VAL A 90 -21.56 -16.12 -6.28
C VAL A 90 -20.16 -15.96 -5.69
N MET A 91 -19.24 -16.83 -6.09
CA MET A 91 -17.81 -16.70 -5.81
C MET A 91 -17.04 -16.49 -7.10
N LEU A 92 -16.07 -15.57 -7.06
CA LEU A 92 -15.22 -15.25 -8.20
C LEU A 92 -13.90 -14.64 -7.73
N SER A 93 -12.90 -14.62 -8.60
CA SER A 93 -11.63 -13.92 -8.36
C SER A 93 -11.66 -12.51 -8.98
N LEU A 94 -10.65 -11.71 -8.67
CA LEU A 94 -10.31 -10.50 -9.42
C LEU A 94 -9.19 -10.78 -10.42
N ASP A 95 -9.12 -9.95 -11.47
CA ASP A 95 -8.01 -9.91 -12.41
C ASP A 95 -7.34 -8.53 -12.39
N LEU A 96 -6.02 -8.52 -12.56
CA LEU A 96 -5.22 -7.33 -12.80
C LEU A 96 -4.96 -7.22 -14.30
N LEU A 97 -5.78 -6.44 -14.99
CA LEU A 97 -5.65 -6.25 -16.42
C LEU A 97 -4.68 -5.11 -16.72
N PRO A 98 -3.65 -5.31 -17.57
CA PRO A 98 -2.85 -4.20 -18.06
C PRO A 98 -3.73 -3.27 -18.90
N ARG A 99 -3.42 -1.97 -18.90
CA ARG A 99 -4.09 -1.05 -19.82
C ARG A 99 -3.76 -1.44 -21.27
N ASP A 100 -4.75 -1.29 -22.13
CA ASP A 100 -4.66 -1.68 -23.54
C ASP A 100 -3.43 -1.05 -24.22
N ALA A 101 -2.56 -1.89 -24.79
CA ALA A 101 -1.26 -1.49 -25.32
C ALA A 101 -1.35 -0.43 -26.43
N ALA A 102 -2.51 -0.35 -27.11
CA ALA A 102 -2.82 0.66 -28.11
C ALA A 102 -2.91 2.10 -27.55
N THR A 103 -3.13 2.26 -26.25
CA THR A 103 -3.25 3.58 -25.58
C THR A 103 -2.01 4.01 -24.80
N GLY A 104 -0.91 3.25 -24.90
CA GLY A 104 0.36 3.52 -24.21
C GLY A 104 0.42 2.98 -22.78
N PRO A 105 1.57 3.14 -22.09
CA PRO A 105 1.74 2.68 -20.71
C PRO A 105 0.78 3.44 -19.78
N GLY A 106 0.03 2.71 -18.97
CA GLY A 106 -0.92 3.28 -18.00
C GLY A 106 -1.23 2.31 -16.87
N PRO A 107 -2.01 2.74 -15.86
CA PRO A 107 -2.29 1.92 -14.68
C PRO A 107 -2.97 0.61 -15.06
N ALA A 108 -2.57 -0.47 -14.40
CA ALA A 108 -3.33 -1.71 -14.42
C ALA A 108 -4.66 -1.52 -13.67
N ARG A 109 -5.66 -2.29 -14.05
CA ARG A 109 -7.01 -2.21 -13.48
C ARG A 109 -7.34 -3.50 -12.76
N LEU A 110 -7.71 -3.37 -11.50
CA LEU A 110 -8.25 -4.47 -10.71
C LEU A 110 -9.75 -4.57 -11.00
N VAL A 111 -10.16 -5.65 -11.66
CA VAL A 111 -11.53 -5.88 -12.14
C VAL A 111 -12.05 -7.26 -11.71
N PHE A 112 -13.35 -7.49 -11.79
CA PHE A 112 -13.92 -8.81 -11.56
C PHE A 112 -13.56 -9.78 -12.69
N ALA A 113 -13.06 -10.96 -12.34
CA ALA A 113 -12.69 -12.00 -13.30
C ALA A 113 -13.93 -12.78 -13.74
N LEU A 114 -14.57 -12.33 -14.81
CA LEU A 114 -15.83 -12.89 -15.34
C LEU A 114 -15.60 -13.79 -16.57
N GLY A 115 -14.47 -14.49 -16.64
CA GLY A 115 -14.02 -15.19 -17.85
C GLY A 115 -14.84 -16.43 -18.23
N LYS A 116 -15.39 -17.15 -17.25
CA LYS A 116 -16.18 -18.36 -17.48
C LYS A 116 -17.27 -18.55 -16.42
N ALA A 117 -18.45 -19.01 -16.84
CA ALA A 117 -19.49 -19.43 -15.90
C ALA A 117 -19.26 -20.88 -15.46
N ALA A 118 -19.19 -21.12 -14.15
CA ALA A 118 -19.26 -22.44 -13.55
C ALA A 118 -20.72 -22.80 -13.21
N ARG A 119 -20.96 -24.03 -12.77
CA ARG A 119 -22.29 -24.52 -12.39
C ARG A 119 -22.41 -24.67 -10.89
N THR A 120 -23.65 -24.60 -10.41
CA THR A 120 -23.97 -24.84 -8.99
C THR A 120 -23.49 -26.24 -8.57
N GLY A 121 -22.56 -26.28 -7.61
CA GLY A 121 -21.94 -27.51 -7.10
C GLY A 121 -20.51 -27.75 -7.61
N ASP A 122 -20.04 -26.96 -8.57
CA ASP A 122 -18.63 -26.96 -8.97
C ASP A 122 -17.76 -26.31 -7.87
N ASP A 123 -16.51 -26.74 -7.75
CA ASP A 123 -15.54 -26.10 -6.86
C ASP A 123 -15.18 -24.69 -7.38
N PRO A 124 -15.19 -23.66 -6.53
CA PRO A 124 -14.78 -22.32 -6.93
C PRO A 124 -13.31 -22.28 -7.38
N VAL A 125 -13.06 -21.77 -8.59
CA VAL A 125 -11.72 -21.59 -9.14
C VAL A 125 -11.52 -20.17 -9.67
N PRO A 126 -10.28 -19.63 -9.65
CA PRO A 126 -9.99 -18.33 -10.22
C PRO A 126 -10.39 -18.21 -11.70
N GLY A 127 -10.92 -17.06 -12.09
CA GLY A 127 -11.42 -16.76 -13.44
C GLY A 127 -12.84 -17.26 -13.73
N ALA A 128 -13.44 -18.05 -12.82
CA ALA A 128 -14.78 -18.56 -12.97
C ALA A 128 -15.78 -17.87 -12.02
N VAL A 129 -16.97 -17.57 -12.53
CA VAL A 129 -18.12 -17.15 -11.72
C VAL A 129 -18.85 -18.41 -11.24
N THR A 130 -18.72 -18.72 -9.96
CA THR A 130 -19.23 -19.95 -9.34
C THR A 130 -20.47 -19.65 -8.52
N PRO A 131 -21.67 -20.12 -8.91
CA PRO A 131 -22.87 -19.93 -8.11
C PRO A 131 -22.82 -20.72 -6.81
N VAL A 132 -23.12 -20.07 -5.69
CA VAL A 132 -23.08 -20.69 -4.34
C VAL A 132 -24.48 -20.93 -3.82
N ALA A 133 -25.30 -19.88 -3.72
CA ALA A 133 -26.61 -19.97 -3.10
C ALA A 133 -27.57 -18.88 -3.62
N LEU A 134 -28.87 -19.18 -3.59
CA LEU A 134 -29.94 -18.20 -3.79
C LEU A 134 -30.65 -18.01 -2.47
N THR A 135 -30.61 -16.79 -1.93
CA THR A 135 -31.20 -16.45 -0.62
C THR A 135 -32.33 -15.44 -0.79
N GLY A 136 -33.28 -15.39 0.14
CA GLY A 136 -34.41 -14.45 0.09
C GLY A 136 -35.65 -14.98 0.81
N PRO A 137 -36.84 -14.43 0.55
CA PRO A 137 -38.08 -14.87 1.19
C PRO A 137 -38.36 -16.36 0.92
N ALA A 138 -38.64 -17.13 1.98
CA ALA A 138 -38.88 -18.58 1.90
C ALA A 138 -39.96 -18.94 0.86
N ALA A 139 -41.07 -18.20 0.85
CA ALA A 139 -42.17 -18.42 -0.10
C ALA A 139 -41.75 -18.28 -1.58
N SER A 140 -40.79 -17.42 -1.89
CA SER A 140 -40.26 -17.26 -3.26
C SER A 140 -39.30 -18.40 -3.61
N LEU A 141 -38.43 -18.77 -2.66
CA LEU A 141 -37.51 -19.88 -2.82
C LEU A 141 -38.25 -21.23 -2.96
N ASP A 142 -39.33 -21.44 -2.22
CA ASP A 142 -40.13 -22.68 -2.27
C ASP A 142 -40.89 -22.81 -3.59
N ARG A 143 -41.41 -21.70 -4.13
CA ARG A 143 -42.03 -21.68 -5.47
C ARG A 143 -41.06 -22.05 -6.58
N LEU A 144 -39.79 -21.66 -6.47
CA LEU A 144 -38.77 -22.03 -7.44
C LEU A 144 -38.36 -23.51 -7.33
N GLY A 145 -38.39 -24.07 -6.12
CA GLY A 145 -37.80 -25.38 -5.82
C GLY A 145 -36.29 -25.45 -6.14
N ASP A 146 -35.67 -26.60 -5.89
CA ASP A 146 -34.21 -26.73 -6.05
C ASP A 146 -33.73 -26.60 -7.50
N LEU A 147 -34.51 -27.13 -8.46
CA LEU A 147 -34.19 -27.02 -9.87
C LEU A 147 -34.31 -25.57 -10.36
N GLY A 148 -35.37 -24.85 -10.00
CA GLY A 148 -35.55 -23.45 -10.36
C GLY A 148 -34.46 -22.56 -9.76
N ARG A 149 -34.08 -22.80 -8.50
CA ARG A 149 -32.95 -22.11 -7.84
C ARG A 149 -31.65 -22.31 -8.63
N ARG A 150 -31.33 -23.55 -9.04
CA ARG A 150 -30.13 -23.86 -9.86
C ARG A 150 -30.17 -23.21 -11.24
N ILE A 151 -31.35 -23.20 -11.89
CA ILE A 151 -31.53 -22.53 -13.19
C ILE A 151 -31.24 -21.04 -13.08
N VAL A 152 -31.83 -20.37 -12.08
CA VAL A 152 -31.61 -18.92 -11.86
C VAL A 152 -30.14 -18.63 -11.56
N LEU A 153 -29.51 -19.40 -10.66
CA LEU A 153 -28.11 -19.22 -10.29
C LEU A 153 -27.14 -19.41 -11.47
N ASN A 154 -27.29 -20.51 -12.21
CA ASN A 154 -26.45 -20.79 -13.38
C ASN A 154 -26.71 -19.78 -14.51
N GLY A 155 -27.96 -19.35 -14.67
CA GLY A 155 -28.36 -18.33 -15.64
C GLY A 155 -27.72 -16.98 -15.35
N ILE A 156 -27.72 -16.54 -14.08
CA ILE A 156 -27.05 -15.30 -13.65
C ILE A 156 -25.55 -15.39 -13.89
N ALA A 157 -24.88 -16.50 -13.51
CA ALA A 157 -23.45 -16.66 -13.75
C ALA A 157 -23.10 -16.59 -15.25
N THR A 158 -23.90 -17.25 -16.09
CA THR A 158 -23.76 -17.17 -17.57
C THR A 158 -23.93 -15.74 -18.07
N ALA A 159 -25.00 -15.06 -17.66
CA ALA A 159 -25.29 -13.69 -18.08
C ALA A 159 -24.17 -12.70 -17.68
N LEU A 160 -23.56 -12.88 -16.50
CA LEU A 160 -22.42 -12.08 -16.06
C LEU A 160 -21.20 -12.27 -16.98
N CYS A 161 -20.89 -13.51 -17.35
CA CYS A 161 -19.78 -13.81 -18.25
C CYS A 161 -20.02 -13.32 -19.68
N GLU A 162 -21.25 -13.40 -20.19
CA GLU A 162 -21.59 -12.90 -21.52
C GLU A 162 -21.46 -11.37 -21.62
N ARG A 163 -21.82 -10.66 -20.54
CA ARG A 163 -21.68 -9.20 -20.44
C ARG A 163 -20.32 -8.74 -19.92
N ALA A 164 -19.38 -9.65 -19.65
CA ALA A 164 -18.06 -9.33 -19.09
C ALA A 164 -17.29 -8.28 -19.91
N LYS A 165 -17.42 -8.31 -21.25
CA LYS A 165 -16.75 -7.34 -22.15
C LYS A 165 -17.28 -5.90 -22.03
N VAL A 166 -18.48 -5.73 -21.48
CA VAL A 166 -19.13 -4.42 -21.27
C VAL A 166 -18.77 -3.85 -19.89
N LEU A 167 -18.18 -4.67 -19.01
CA LEU A 167 -17.88 -4.27 -17.65
C LEU A 167 -16.73 -3.26 -17.62
N SER A 168 -17.04 -2.02 -17.24
CA SER A 168 -16.06 -0.95 -16.97
C SER A 168 -15.73 -0.82 -15.49
N SER A 169 -16.32 -1.64 -14.62
CA SER A 169 -16.16 -1.57 -13.17
C SER A 169 -14.74 -1.92 -12.72
N VAL A 170 -13.93 -0.88 -12.59
CA VAL A 170 -12.61 -0.92 -11.97
C VAL A 170 -12.78 -0.72 -10.47
N LEU A 171 -12.29 -1.66 -9.66
CA LEU A 171 -12.24 -1.53 -8.19
C LEU A 171 -11.07 -0.65 -7.76
N ALA A 172 -9.92 -0.83 -8.42
CA ALA A 172 -8.73 -0.05 -8.19
C ALA A 172 -7.92 0.11 -9.48
N GLU A 173 -7.30 1.27 -9.64
CA GLU A 173 -6.23 1.49 -10.60
C GLU A 173 -4.89 1.33 -9.86
N VAL A 174 -4.00 0.52 -10.42
CA VAL A 174 -2.66 0.28 -9.89
C VAL A 174 -1.68 0.92 -10.85
N ASP A 175 -1.04 2.01 -10.41
CA ASP A 175 -0.07 2.72 -11.23
C ASP A 175 1.18 1.84 -11.38
N LEU A 176 1.39 1.30 -12.59
CA LEU A 176 2.55 0.48 -12.89
C LEU A 176 3.68 1.33 -13.46
N VAL A 177 4.88 1.10 -12.95
CA VAL A 177 6.09 1.70 -13.49
C VAL A 177 6.70 0.77 -14.55
N PRO A 178 6.92 1.26 -15.79
CA PRO A 178 7.72 0.53 -16.76
C PRO A 178 9.12 0.22 -16.21
N PRO A 179 9.73 -0.93 -16.55
CA PRO A 179 11.10 -1.23 -16.14
C PRO A 179 12.05 -0.08 -16.49
N GLY A 180 12.75 0.47 -15.50
CA GLY A 180 13.68 1.60 -15.67
C GLY A 180 13.13 3.00 -15.37
N SER A 181 11.86 3.13 -14.95
CA SER A 181 11.28 4.42 -14.54
C SER A 181 11.46 4.73 -13.03
N ALA A 182 11.42 6.03 -12.70
CA ALA A 182 11.93 6.60 -11.45
C ALA A 182 10.92 6.71 -10.29
N ASP A 183 9.64 6.35 -10.43
CA ASP A 183 8.69 6.48 -9.31
C ASP A 183 9.01 5.42 -8.22
N PRO A 184 9.37 5.85 -6.99
CA PRO A 184 9.83 4.94 -5.95
C PRO A 184 8.72 4.05 -5.34
N LEU A 185 7.44 4.36 -5.55
CA LEU A 185 6.32 3.69 -4.87
C LEU A 185 5.48 2.80 -5.78
N ALA A 186 5.52 3.00 -7.09
CA ALA A 186 4.70 2.25 -8.03
C ALA A 186 5.23 0.80 -8.25
N PRO A 187 4.38 -0.23 -8.12
CA PRO A 187 4.79 -1.62 -8.25
C PRO A 187 5.09 -2.04 -9.69
N VAL A 188 5.90 -3.09 -9.82
CA VAL A 188 6.21 -3.80 -11.08
C VAL A 188 5.41 -5.10 -11.18
N HIS A 189 5.32 -5.87 -10.08
CA HIS A 189 4.50 -7.07 -10.01
C HIS A 189 3.41 -6.90 -8.93
N PRO A 190 2.19 -6.45 -9.30
CA PRO A 190 1.08 -6.37 -8.38
C PRO A 190 0.42 -7.75 -8.17
N ALA A 191 -0.05 -8.00 -6.97
CA ALA A 191 -0.98 -9.07 -6.65
C ALA A 191 -2.12 -8.51 -5.80
N TYR A 192 -3.21 -9.25 -5.64
CA TYR A 192 -4.26 -8.90 -4.68
C TYR A 192 -4.57 -10.07 -3.75
N VAL A 193 -5.20 -9.75 -2.63
CA VAL A 193 -5.69 -10.71 -1.67
C VAL A 193 -6.87 -10.12 -0.88
N TYR A 194 -7.89 -10.93 -0.67
CA TYR A 194 -8.92 -10.68 0.33
C TYR A 194 -8.41 -11.15 1.69
N LEU A 195 -8.48 -10.28 2.69
CA LEU A 195 -7.97 -10.51 4.03
C LEU A 195 -9.11 -10.44 5.02
N ARG A 196 -9.20 -11.44 5.91
CA ARG A 196 -10.10 -11.39 7.06
C ARG A 196 -9.31 -11.58 8.34
N PRO A 197 -8.93 -10.48 9.02
CA PRO A 197 -8.11 -10.53 10.23
C PRO A 197 -8.76 -11.29 11.38
N SER A 198 -10.10 -11.27 11.46
CA SER A 198 -10.87 -12.02 12.45
C SER A 198 -12.25 -12.38 11.91
N GLU A 199 -12.90 -13.38 12.50
CA GLU A 199 -14.27 -13.77 12.14
C GLU A 199 -15.31 -12.65 12.36
N ARG A 200 -15.01 -11.63 13.16
CA ARG A 200 -15.91 -10.50 13.39
C ARG A 200 -15.71 -9.36 12.40
N ASP A 201 -14.66 -9.42 11.59
CA ASP A 201 -14.34 -8.41 10.59
C ASP A 201 -15.01 -8.75 9.25
N ALA A 202 -15.55 -7.72 8.58
CA ALA A 202 -16.09 -7.83 7.23
C ALA A 202 -14.98 -8.08 6.18
N GLY A 203 -13.74 -7.81 6.55
CA GLY A 203 -12.55 -8.05 5.76
C GLY A 203 -12.05 -6.81 5.03
N HIS A 204 -10.91 -6.98 4.37
CA HIS A 204 -10.22 -5.97 3.61
C HIS A 204 -9.79 -6.54 2.26
N LEU A 205 -9.81 -5.71 1.22
CA LEU A 205 -9.20 -6.02 -0.05
C LEU A 205 -7.82 -5.34 -0.10
N ALA A 206 -6.76 -6.11 -0.30
CA ALA A 206 -5.40 -5.60 -0.37
C ALA A 206 -4.77 -5.84 -1.74
N VAL A 207 -4.00 -4.86 -2.19
CA VAL A 207 -3.09 -4.94 -3.34
C VAL A 207 -1.67 -4.92 -2.80
N LEU A 208 -0.90 -5.94 -3.18
CA LEU A 208 0.48 -6.18 -2.79
C LEU A 208 1.38 -5.81 -3.96
N GLY A 209 2.51 -5.14 -3.69
CA GLY A 209 3.41 -4.66 -4.73
C GLY A 209 4.87 -5.02 -4.46
N THR A 210 5.59 -5.45 -5.51
CA THR A 210 7.06 -5.49 -5.54
C THR A 210 7.60 -4.63 -6.68
N ARG A 211 8.72 -3.94 -6.50
CA ARG A 211 9.38 -3.14 -7.55
C ARG A 211 10.50 -3.87 -8.27
N SER A 212 11.12 -4.83 -7.62
CA SER A 212 12.24 -5.57 -8.17
C SER A 212 11.78 -6.57 -9.23
N THR A 213 12.65 -6.88 -10.20
CA THR A 213 12.45 -7.92 -11.22
C THR A 213 12.44 -9.35 -10.66
N ARG A 214 12.59 -9.52 -9.33
CA ARG A 214 12.44 -10.83 -8.68
C ARG A 214 10.99 -11.26 -8.76
N ASP A 215 10.82 -12.55 -9.02
CA ASP A 215 9.53 -13.18 -9.13
C ASP A 215 8.74 -13.05 -7.82
N ALA A 216 7.55 -12.46 -7.92
CA ALA A 216 6.63 -12.30 -6.80
C ALA A 216 5.72 -13.55 -6.63
N GLY A 217 5.75 -14.51 -7.55
CA GLY A 217 4.86 -15.68 -7.55
C GLY A 217 5.01 -16.60 -6.34
N GLY A 218 6.19 -16.63 -5.71
CA GLY A 218 6.46 -17.41 -4.50
C GLY A 218 6.21 -16.67 -3.19
N LEU A 219 5.83 -15.38 -3.21
CA LEU A 219 5.61 -14.61 -2.00
C LEU A 219 4.27 -14.98 -1.35
N PRO A 220 4.21 -15.10 -0.01
CA PRO A 220 2.98 -15.37 0.69
C PRO A 220 2.01 -14.19 0.49
N ARG A 221 0.75 -14.51 0.16
CA ARG A 221 -0.32 -13.51 0.06
C ARG A 221 -0.93 -13.24 1.43
N THR A 222 -0.10 -12.76 2.34
CA THR A 222 -0.48 -12.45 3.72
C THR A 222 -0.05 -11.04 4.06
N VAL A 223 -0.83 -10.37 4.90
CA VAL A 223 -0.53 -9.03 5.40
C VAL A 223 -0.63 -9.07 6.91
N ASP A 224 0.29 -8.38 7.57
CA ASP A 224 0.26 -8.20 9.02
C ASP A 224 -1.06 -7.55 9.46
N PRO A 225 -1.85 -8.20 10.34
CA PRO A 225 -3.09 -7.63 10.87
C PRO A 225 -2.90 -6.27 11.55
N ALA A 226 -1.70 -5.94 12.04
CA ALA A 226 -1.40 -4.63 12.61
C ALA A 226 -1.60 -3.47 11.61
N LEU A 227 -1.53 -3.75 10.31
CA LEU A 227 -1.85 -2.78 9.26
C LEU A 227 -3.35 -2.45 9.24
N LEU A 228 -4.20 -3.41 9.59
CA LEU A 228 -5.66 -3.38 9.46
C LEU A 228 -6.33 -3.17 10.83
N LYS A 229 -5.93 -2.13 11.56
CA LYS A 229 -6.55 -1.78 12.85
C LYS A 229 -8.03 -1.39 12.64
N ALA A 230 -8.87 -1.80 13.59
CA ALA A 230 -10.29 -1.49 13.58
C ALA A 230 -10.56 0.01 13.40
N GLY A 231 -11.53 0.35 12.55
CA GLY A 231 -11.91 1.73 12.23
C GLY A 231 -11.08 2.40 11.13
N THR A 232 -10.03 1.74 10.62
CA THR A 232 -9.30 2.21 9.43
C THR A 232 -10.02 1.72 8.17
N GLU A 233 -10.45 2.62 7.30
CA GLU A 233 -11.07 2.23 6.02
C GLU A 233 -10.03 1.99 4.93
N VAL A 234 -8.89 2.67 4.99
CA VAL A 234 -7.79 2.52 4.04
C VAL A 234 -6.46 2.52 4.77
N ALA A 235 -5.59 1.59 4.42
CA ALA A 235 -4.25 1.49 4.96
C ALA A 235 -3.22 1.35 3.83
N PHE A 236 -2.05 1.91 4.04
CA PHE A 236 -0.91 1.75 3.16
C PHE A 236 0.33 1.46 4.00
N ALA A 237 1.14 0.50 3.57
CA ALA A 237 2.43 0.21 4.17
C ALA A 237 3.52 0.07 3.11
N MET A 238 4.74 0.39 3.51
CA MET A 238 5.96 0.16 2.74
C MET A 238 7.05 -0.44 3.63
N SER A 239 7.92 -1.24 3.03
CA SER A 239 9.04 -1.86 3.75
C SER A 239 10.02 -0.80 4.26
N ALA A 240 10.80 -1.11 5.31
CA ALA A 240 11.81 -0.20 5.82
C ALA A 240 12.83 0.22 4.74
N GLU A 241 13.24 -0.70 3.87
CA GLU A 241 14.15 -0.40 2.76
C GLU A 241 13.54 0.66 1.82
N ARG A 242 12.25 0.53 1.49
CA ARG A 242 11.55 1.51 0.65
C ARG A 242 11.36 2.83 1.36
N PHE A 243 11.03 2.80 2.64
CA PHE A 243 10.93 4.00 3.46
C PHE A 243 12.26 4.77 3.47
N LEU A 244 13.36 4.07 3.72
CA LEU A 244 14.69 4.66 3.71
C LEU A 244 15.03 5.24 2.33
N ALA A 245 14.83 4.48 1.24
CA ALA A 245 15.17 4.94 -0.11
C ALA A 245 14.29 6.09 -0.63
N ALA A 246 12.99 6.07 -0.33
CA ALA A 246 12.02 7.01 -0.89
C ALA A 246 11.81 8.25 -0.02
N VAL A 247 11.92 8.12 1.31
CA VAL A 247 11.59 9.19 2.26
C VAL A 247 12.85 9.78 2.88
N VAL A 248 13.73 8.95 3.43
CA VAL A 248 14.90 9.41 4.20
C VAL A 248 16.05 9.83 3.29
N LEU A 249 16.51 8.94 2.41
CA LEU A 249 17.67 9.12 1.55
C LEU A 249 17.65 10.45 0.76
N PRO A 250 16.54 10.86 0.11
CA PRO A 250 16.56 12.10 -0.67
C PRO A 250 16.70 13.36 0.20
N GLY A 251 16.48 13.27 1.52
CA GLY A 251 16.58 14.40 2.45
C GLY A 251 17.94 14.51 3.13
N LEU A 252 18.72 13.42 3.16
CA LEU A 252 20.00 13.39 3.86
C LEU A 252 21.05 14.40 3.34
N PRO A 253 21.20 14.67 2.03
CA PRO A 253 22.16 15.67 1.57
C PRO A 253 21.90 17.06 2.17
N GLU A 254 20.63 17.46 2.31
CA GLU A 254 20.24 18.74 2.92
C GLU A 254 20.50 18.76 4.43
N VAL A 255 20.28 17.62 5.12
CA VAL A 255 20.59 17.46 6.55
C VAL A 255 22.07 17.71 6.82
N PHE A 256 22.95 17.08 6.03
CA PHE A 256 24.41 17.25 6.20
C PHE A 256 24.90 18.61 5.71
N GLY A 257 24.32 19.11 4.60
CA GLY A 257 24.79 20.31 3.91
C GLY A 257 26.24 20.18 3.44
N GLY A 258 26.92 21.30 3.22
CA GLY A 258 28.28 21.28 2.67
C GLY A 258 28.29 20.83 1.21
N ASP A 259 29.12 19.85 0.88
CA ASP A 259 29.24 19.22 -0.45
C ASP A 259 28.56 17.84 -0.52
N ALA A 260 27.85 17.42 0.52
CA ALA A 260 27.05 16.19 0.51
C ALA A 260 26.03 16.19 -0.66
N SER A 261 26.04 15.13 -1.47
CA SER A 261 25.15 14.97 -2.61
C SER A 261 24.41 13.62 -2.57
N ALA A 262 23.37 13.50 -3.41
CA ALA A 262 22.65 12.23 -3.56
C ALA A 262 23.52 11.12 -4.17
N ALA A 263 24.65 11.45 -4.82
CA ALA A 263 25.57 10.46 -5.38
C ALA A 263 26.47 9.81 -4.31
N ASP A 264 26.67 10.51 -3.19
CA ASP A 264 27.51 10.07 -2.07
C ASP A 264 26.79 9.08 -1.15
N LEU A 265 25.51 8.82 -1.40
CA LEU A 265 24.62 8.04 -0.54
C LEU A 265 23.87 6.98 -1.34
N VAL A 266 23.78 5.78 -0.78
CA VAL A 266 23.03 4.67 -1.39
C VAL A 266 22.25 3.89 -0.34
N CYS A 267 21.03 3.47 -0.68
CA CYS A 267 20.31 2.48 0.10
C CYS A 267 20.78 1.08 -0.36
N VAL A 268 21.43 0.33 0.53
CA VAL A 268 22.01 -0.97 0.19
C VAL A 268 20.92 -2.04 0.10
N PRO A 269 20.71 -2.65 -1.09
CA PRO A 269 19.63 -3.62 -1.28
C PRO A 269 19.76 -4.83 -0.34
N GLY A 270 18.65 -5.25 0.27
CA GLY A 270 18.59 -6.42 1.15
C GLY A 270 19.24 -6.25 2.54
N ARG A 271 19.87 -5.10 2.81
CA ARG A 271 20.38 -4.75 4.15
C ARG A 271 19.46 -3.79 4.91
N GLY A 272 18.59 -3.07 4.22
CA GLY A 272 17.69 -2.08 4.84
C GLY A 272 18.45 -0.94 5.53
N GLU A 273 19.54 -0.49 4.91
CA GLU A 273 20.48 0.48 5.46
C GLU A 273 20.93 1.46 4.38
N ILE A 274 20.98 2.76 4.72
CA ILE A 274 21.62 3.79 3.91
C ILE A 274 23.09 3.89 4.32
N ARG A 275 23.96 3.93 3.33
CA ARG A 275 25.41 4.08 3.50
C ARG A 275 26.00 5.11 2.56
N GLU A 276 27.17 5.60 2.94
CA GLU A 276 28.07 6.37 2.10
C GLU A 276 28.64 5.52 0.96
N THR A 277 28.77 6.10 -0.23
CA THR A 277 29.54 5.53 -1.36
C THR A 277 30.94 6.14 -1.45
N ALA A 278 31.09 7.36 -0.95
CA ALA A 278 32.34 8.10 -0.85
C ALA A 278 32.30 9.02 0.38
N ALA A 279 33.46 9.46 0.84
CA ALA A 279 33.53 10.47 1.90
C ALA A 279 33.08 11.83 1.37
N PHE A 280 32.30 12.56 2.17
CA PHE A 280 31.77 13.88 1.82
C PHE A 280 31.94 14.85 3.00
N GLY A 281 32.09 16.13 2.72
CA GLY A 281 32.12 17.19 3.72
C GLY A 281 30.71 17.57 4.20
N ILE A 282 30.67 18.11 5.42
CA ILE A 282 29.45 18.69 6.00
C ILE A 282 29.63 20.19 6.18
N ARG A 283 28.57 20.88 6.63
CA ARG A 283 28.62 22.32 6.91
C ARG A 283 29.86 22.69 7.76
N PRO A 284 30.62 23.74 7.37
CA PRO A 284 31.85 24.08 8.05
C PRO A 284 31.57 24.81 9.38
N VAL A 285 32.44 24.60 10.36
CA VAL A 285 32.46 25.31 11.64
C VAL A 285 33.45 26.47 11.56
N LYS A 286 33.03 27.67 11.94
CA LYS A 286 33.92 28.83 12.01
C LYS A 286 34.40 29.03 13.44
N GLU A 287 35.71 29.12 13.62
CA GLU A 287 36.31 29.58 14.88
C GLU A 287 37.37 30.65 14.59
N GLY A 288 37.18 31.84 15.16
CA GLY A 288 37.97 33.02 14.82
C GLY A 288 37.89 33.37 13.33
N ALA A 289 39.03 33.35 12.64
CA ALA A 289 39.15 33.64 11.21
C ALA A 289 39.24 32.39 10.33
N ILE A 290 39.23 31.18 10.91
CA ILE A 290 39.45 29.92 10.20
C ILE A 290 38.13 29.14 10.09
N TRP A 291 37.93 28.53 8.92
CA TRP A 291 36.85 27.58 8.67
C TRP A 291 37.38 26.15 8.72
N TYR A 292 36.72 25.32 9.51
CA TYR A 292 36.98 23.91 9.65
C TYR A 292 35.88 23.14 8.94
N THR A 293 36.25 22.23 8.04
CA THR A 293 35.29 21.45 7.25
C THR A 293 35.38 20.00 7.68
N PRO A 294 34.48 19.52 8.56
CA PRO A 294 34.44 18.11 8.91
C PRO A 294 34.01 17.28 7.70
N ARG A 295 34.47 16.03 7.63
CA ARG A 295 34.12 15.06 6.60
C ARG A 295 33.51 13.84 7.25
N VAL A 296 32.49 13.28 6.61
CA VAL A 296 31.89 12.00 6.97
C VAL A 296 32.58 10.92 6.14
N THR A 297 33.15 9.93 6.82
CA THR A 297 33.79 8.76 6.20
C THR A 297 32.99 7.48 6.41
N TYR A 298 32.03 7.50 7.34
CA TYR A 298 31.09 6.41 7.56
C TYR A 298 29.71 6.96 7.92
N LEU A 299 28.67 6.45 7.28
CA LEU A 299 27.27 6.71 7.56
C LEU A 299 26.50 5.38 7.56
N SER A 300 25.67 5.20 8.58
CA SER A 300 24.70 4.12 8.65
C SER A 300 23.38 4.70 9.12
N ALA A 301 22.34 4.62 8.29
CA ALA A 301 20.97 4.93 8.71
C ALA A 301 20.05 3.74 8.44
N ARG A 302 19.36 3.27 9.48
CA ARG A 302 18.50 2.07 9.42
C ARG A 302 17.29 2.20 10.33
N VAL A 303 16.22 1.49 10.02
CA VAL A 303 15.03 1.38 10.89
C VAL A 303 15.28 0.27 11.93
N VAL A 304 15.17 0.60 13.21
CA VAL A 304 15.31 -0.35 14.33
C VAL A 304 14.08 -0.26 15.24
N GLY A 305 13.20 -1.24 15.12
CA GLY A 305 11.86 -1.16 15.71
C GLY A 305 11.10 0.02 15.09
N GLY A 306 10.67 0.96 15.93
CA GLY A 306 10.00 2.19 15.49
C GLY A 306 10.87 3.44 15.42
N ASP A 307 12.19 3.30 15.51
CA ASP A 307 13.11 4.42 15.44
C ASP A 307 13.98 4.35 14.17
N LEU A 308 14.33 5.52 13.65
CA LEU A 308 15.42 5.70 12.71
C LEU A 308 16.72 5.81 13.52
N ALA A 309 17.58 4.80 13.43
CA ALA A 309 18.89 4.79 14.05
C ALA A 309 19.93 5.28 13.04
N VAL A 310 20.73 6.28 13.44
CA VAL A 310 21.78 6.88 12.61
C VAL A 310 23.12 6.79 13.33
N ARG A 311 24.16 6.39 12.62
CA ARG A 311 25.57 6.42 13.05
C ARG A 311 26.37 7.16 12.00
N VAL A 312 27.17 8.12 12.45
CA VAL A 312 28.06 8.92 11.62
C VAL A 312 29.45 8.86 12.22
N GLU A 313 30.45 8.64 11.39
CA GLU A 313 31.85 8.77 11.77
C GLU A 313 32.59 9.58 10.71
N GLY A 314 33.66 10.20 11.12
CA GLY A 314 34.37 11.12 10.25
C GLY A 314 35.65 11.66 10.83
N ASP A 315 36.23 12.57 10.07
CA ASP A 315 37.46 13.26 10.42
C ASP A 315 37.35 14.76 10.15
N CYS A 316 38.20 15.54 10.80
CA CYS A 316 38.34 16.97 10.55
C CYS A 316 39.81 17.38 10.67
N ASP A 317 40.30 18.12 9.67
CA ASP A 317 41.59 18.79 9.72
C ASP A 317 41.46 20.08 10.56
N LEU A 318 42.03 20.07 11.76
CA LEU A 318 42.05 21.20 12.69
C LEU A 318 43.20 22.19 12.39
N LYS A 319 43.84 22.06 11.22
CA LYS A 319 44.99 22.85 10.78
C LYS A 319 46.21 22.63 11.67
N ALA A 320 47.34 23.24 11.28
CA ALA A 320 48.61 23.13 11.97
C ALA A 320 49.10 21.68 12.20
N GLY A 321 48.71 20.75 11.31
CA GLY A 321 49.07 19.33 11.40
C GLY A 321 48.26 18.53 12.42
N ILE A 322 47.16 19.08 12.96
CA ILE A 322 46.28 18.43 13.93
C ILE A 322 45.08 17.84 13.18
N SER A 323 44.82 16.56 13.36
CA SER A 323 43.61 15.91 12.89
C SER A 323 42.75 15.43 14.05
N MET A 324 41.45 15.39 13.82
CA MET A 324 40.45 14.88 14.73
C MET A 324 39.67 13.78 14.04
N THR A 325 39.33 12.73 14.79
CA THR A 325 38.29 11.77 14.41
C THR A 325 37.10 11.92 15.35
N TYR A 326 35.90 11.69 14.83
CA TYR A 326 34.67 11.78 15.61
C TYR A 326 33.70 10.66 15.24
N TRP A 327 32.82 10.33 16.17
CA TRP A 327 31.68 9.46 15.94
C TRP A 327 30.47 9.97 16.71
N VAL A 328 29.29 9.79 16.12
CA VAL A 328 28.00 10.11 16.75
C VAL A 328 26.99 9.02 16.41
N THR A 329 26.22 8.60 17.39
CA THR A 329 25.07 7.72 17.23
C THR A 329 23.82 8.35 17.82
N GLY A 330 22.72 8.30 17.09
CA GLY A 330 21.43 8.84 17.51
C GLY A 330 20.28 7.93 17.11
N ARG A 331 19.15 8.07 17.79
CA ARG A 331 17.88 7.44 17.44
C ARG A 331 16.82 8.52 17.39
N SER A 332 15.96 8.46 16.38
CA SER A 332 14.85 9.39 16.23
C SER A 332 13.57 8.61 15.98
N ARG A 333 12.52 8.92 16.75
CA ARG A 333 11.20 8.29 16.63
C ARG A 333 10.33 9.07 15.66
N LEU A 334 9.57 8.36 14.84
CA LEU A 334 8.55 8.98 13.98
C LEU A 334 7.34 9.39 14.83
N VAL A 335 6.90 10.63 14.68
CA VAL A 335 5.71 11.21 15.32
C VAL A 335 4.80 11.73 14.22
N PHE A 336 3.51 11.40 14.31
CA PHE A 336 2.48 11.87 13.38
C PHE A 336 1.65 12.97 14.02
N ASP A 337 1.49 14.09 13.31
CA ASP A 337 0.56 15.16 13.66
C ASP A 337 -0.70 15.04 12.79
N PRO A 338 -1.84 14.57 13.33
CA PRO A 338 -3.08 14.41 12.58
C PRO A 338 -3.71 15.75 12.17
N ALA A 339 -3.44 16.85 12.89
CA ALA A 339 -4.01 18.16 12.56
C ALA A 339 -3.29 18.78 11.35
N ALA A 340 -1.98 18.59 11.27
CA ALA A 340 -1.18 19.05 10.14
C ALA A 340 -1.10 18.02 8.98
N GLY A 341 -1.43 16.76 9.23
CA GLY A 341 -1.26 15.67 8.26
C GLY A 341 0.22 15.40 7.94
N THR A 342 1.11 15.62 8.91
CA THR A 342 2.57 15.56 8.72
C THR A 342 3.22 14.52 9.63
N ILE A 343 4.32 13.94 9.14
CA ILE A 343 5.26 13.18 9.97
C ILE A 343 6.45 14.05 10.33
N ALA A 344 6.96 13.88 11.55
CA ALA A 344 8.22 14.43 12.00
C ALA A 344 9.04 13.32 12.65
N PHE A 345 10.35 13.51 12.72
CA PHE A 345 11.22 12.70 13.56
C PHE A 345 11.55 13.49 14.80
N THR A 346 11.49 12.87 15.97
CA THR A 346 11.89 13.51 17.23
C THR A 346 13.01 12.69 17.88
N PRO A 347 14.04 13.31 18.49
CA PRO A 347 15.08 12.58 19.19
C PRO A 347 14.49 11.59 20.21
N HIS A 348 14.99 10.35 20.21
CA HIS A 348 14.60 9.31 21.14
C HIS A 348 15.83 8.87 21.96
N GLY A 349 15.83 9.22 23.24
CA GLY A 349 16.98 9.04 24.12
C GLY A 349 18.06 10.11 23.91
N THR A 350 19.18 9.96 24.61
CA THR A 350 20.34 10.87 24.47
C THR A 350 21.28 10.35 23.40
N PRO A 351 21.66 11.15 22.39
CA PRO A 351 22.69 10.77 21.44
C PRO A 351 24.00 10.49 22.17
N GLN A 352 24.77 9.53 21.67
CA GLN A 352 26.12 9.25 22.15
C GLN A 352 27.10 9.77 21.13
N SER A 353 28.15 10.44 21.58
CA SER A 353 29.20 10.97 20.73
C SER A 353 30.56 10.85 21.40
N GLY A 354 31.60 10.85 20.59
CA GLY A 354 32.97 10.84 21.05
C GLY A 354 33.90 11.38 19.98
N SER A 355 35.07 11.81 20.42
CA SER A 355 36.10 12.37 19.55
C SER A 355 37.48 12.09 20.10
N THR A 356 38.43 11.89 19.20
CA THR A 356 39.85 11.74 19.52
C THR A 356 40.63 12.73 18.67
N ALA A 357 41.45 13.56 19.32
CA ALA A 357 42.32 14.52 18.66
C ALA A 357 43.65 14.58 19.41
N ASP A 358 44.76 14.50 18.68
CA ASP A 358 46.10 14.66 19.23
C ASP A 358 46.46 16.15 19.24
N ILE A 359 46.02 16.84 20.29
CA ILE A 359 46.21 18.29 20.43
C ILE A 359 47.52 18.56 21.19
N PRO A 360 48.51 19.20 20.57
CA PRO A 360 49.71 19.63 21.28
C PRO A 360 49.36 20.59 22.42
N LEU A 361 50.07 20.51 23.55
CA LEU A 361 49.84 21.36 24.74
C LEU A 361 49.87 22.87 24.45
N TRP A 362 50.56 23.31 23.39
CA TRP A 362 50.62 24.72 22.99
C TRP A 362 49.33 25.21 22.30
N PHE A 363 48.45 24.32 21.88
CA PHE A 363 47.20 24.64 21.19
C PHE A 363 46.00 24.61 22.17
N VAL A 364 46.00 25.55 23.11
CA VAL A 364 44.98 25.66 24.19
C VAL A 364 43.55 25.84 23.64
N LEU A 365 43.39 26.37 22.42
CA LEU A 365 42.11 26.54 21.73
C LEU A 365 41.53 25.24 21.14
N GLY A 366 42.30 24.15 21.08
CA GLY A 366 41.82 22.91 20.44
C GLY A 366 40.68 22.20 21.17
N GLY A 367 40.60 22.32 22.50
CA GLY A 367 39.53 21.71 23.28
C GLY A 367 38.14 22.22 22.91
N PRO A 368 37.89 23.55 22.97
CA PRO A 368 36.63 24.15 22.51
C PRO A 368 36.26 23.84 21.05
N LEU A 369 37.25 23.80 20.14
CA LEU A 369 37.02 23.48 18.73
C LEU A 369 36.54 22.04 18.52
N VAL A 370 37.19 21.07 19.16
CA VAL A 370 36.81 19.65 19.12
C VAL A 370 35.38 19.47 19.64
N GLU A 371 35.05 20.14 20.75
CA GLU A 371 33.70 20.10 21.30
C GLU A 371 32.68 20.76 20.35
N ALA A 372 33.02 21.88 19.72
CA ALA A 372 32.16 22.55 18.74
C ALA A 372 31.85 21.68 17.52
N ILE A 373 32.85 20.96 16.98
CA ILE A 373 32.65 20.04 15.85
C ILE A 373 31.78 18.85 16.26
N THR A 374 32.07 18.21 17.41
CA THR A 374 31.25 17.10 17.90
C THR A 374 29.81 17.55 18.16
N ARG A 375 29.60 18.73 18.75
CA ARG A 375 28.26 19.32 18.96
C ARG A 375 27.56 19.62 17.64
N LEU A 376 28.27 20.15 16.63
CA LEU A 376 27.68 20.36 15.30
C LEU A 376 27.12 19.04 14.74
N VAL A 377 27.91 17.96 14.76
CA VAL A 377 27.48 16.66 14.22
C VAL A 377 26.29 16.10 15.02
N VAL A 378 26.29 16.28 16.35
CA VAL A 378 25.12 15.95 17.20
C VAL A 378 23.90 16.75 16.77
N THR A 379 23.99 18.07 16.64
CA THR A 379 22.89 18.95 16.18
C THR A 379 22.39 18.56 14.79
N ILE A 380 23.28 18.18 13.87
CA ILE A 380 22.90 17.70 12.55
C ILE A 380 22.01 16.45 12.65
N ILE A 381 22.40 15.49 13.49
CA ILE A 381 21.69 14.21 13.65
C ILE A 381 20.40 14.36 14.46
N THR A 382 20.36 15.24 15.47
CA THR A 382 19.18 15.40 16.34
C THR A 382 18.19 16.42 15.82
N ASP A 383 18.66 17.60 15.42
CA ASP A 383 17.82 18.77 15.20
C ASP A 383 17.58 18.98 13.70
N ASP A 384 18.63 18.88 12.87
CA ASP A 384 18.49 19.11 11.43
C ASP A 384 17.85 17.91 10.70
N LEU A 385 18.11 16.68 11.14
CA LEU A 385 17.37 15.51 10.66
C LEU A 385 15.87 15.65 10.96
N THR A 386 15.54 16.11 12.17
CA THR A 386 14.17 16.41 12.60
C THR A 386 13.57 17.53 11.75
N ALA A 387 14.33 18.61 11.55
CA ALA A 387 13.90 19.77 10.81
C ALA A 387 13.68 19.45 9.34
N VAL A 388 14.62 18.82 8.63
CA VAL A 388 14.51 18.54 7.17
C VAL A 388 13.49 17.45 6.88
N LEU A 389 13.47 16.36 7.66
CA LEU A 389 12.47 15.31 7.46
C LEU A 389 11.06 15.78 7.87
N GLY A 390 10.96 16.69 8.85
CA GLY A 390 9.70 17.33 9.27
C GLY A 390 9.30 18.55 8.44
N SER A 391 10.24 19.25 7.79
CA SER A 391 10.05 20.45 6.96
C SER A 391 9.85 20.13 5.48
N ARG A 392 9.89 18.85 5.10
CA ARG A 392 9.12 18.30 3.97
C ARG A 392 7.60 18.41 4.22
N ARG A 393 7.18 19.56 4.77
CA ARG A 393 5.91 20.20 4.61
C ARG A 393 5.71 20.45 3.13
N GLY A 394 4.67 19.88 2.56
CA GLY A 394 4.24 20.30 1.25
C GLY A 394 2.82 19.83 0.95
N PRO A 395 2.13 20.50 0.01
CA PRO A 395 0.81 20.11 -0.52
C PRO A 395 0.83 18.80 -1.35
N ALA A 396 1.82 17.94 -1.03
CA ALA A 396 2.14 16.63 -1.59
C ALA A 396 2.12 15.55 -0.49
N GLY A 397 1.24 15.72 0.50
CA GLY A 397 1.19 15.00 1.78
C GLY A 397 1.01 13.48 1.68
N LEU A 398 1.05 12.83 2.85
CA LEU A 398 0.88 11.39 3.05
C LEU A 398 -0.31 10.80 2.27
N GLU A 399 -1.36 11.61 2.06
CA GLU A 399 -2.55 11.31 1.26
C GLU A 399 -2.21 10.91 -0.20
N ARG A 400 -1.12 11.48 -0.77
CA ARG A 400 -0.61 11.11 -2.10
C ARG A 400 0.16 9.80 -2.09
N TRP A 401 0.69 9.32 -0.96
CA TRP A 401 1.49 8.09 -0.96
C TRP A 401 0.62 6.86 -1.19
N SER A 402 -0.53 6.79 -0.52
CA SER A 402 -1.56 5.78 -0.80
C SER A 402 -2.11 5.91 -2.23
N GLY A 403 -2.36 7.14 -2.70
CA GLY A 403 -2.94 7.40 -4.02
C GLY A 403 -1.98 7.33 -5.22
N ARG A 404 -0.66 7.12 -5.01
CA ARG A 404 0.34 7.04 -6.09
C ARG A 404 0.63 5.62 -6.56
N ALA A 405 0.43 4.63 -5.70
CA ALA A 405 0.63 3.23 -6.06
C ALA A 405 -0.70 2.56 -6.42
N VAL A 406 -1.75 2.83 -5.65
CA VAL A 406 -3.08 2.21 -5.83
C VAL A 406 -4.17 3.26 -5.58
N ARG A 407 -4.98 3.52 -6.60
CA ARG A 407 -6.11 4.42 -6.55
C ARG A 407 -7.40 3.61 -6.50
N TRP A 408 -8.02 3.55 -5.33
CA TRP A 408 -9.32 2.92 -5.16
C TRP A 408 -10.40 3.74 -5.87
N CYS A 409 -11.07 3.15 -6.83
CA CYS A 409 -11.97 3.87 -7.72
C CYS A 409 -13.22 4.34 -6.97
N GLY A 410 -13.31 5.64 -6.71
CA GLY A 410 -14.44 6.24 -5.97
C GLY A 410 -14.00 6.95 -4.71
N ALA A 411 -12.77 6.70 -4.25
CA ALA A 411 -12.10 7.54 -3.28
C ALA A 411 -11.67 8.86 -3.94
N ARG A 412 -12.10 10.01 -3.38
CA ARG A 412 -11.64 11.33 -3.85
C ARG A 412 -10.41 11.79 -3.08
N ALA A 413 -10.38 11.54 -1.78
CA ALA A 413 -9.23 11.79 -0.93
C ALA A 413 -9.10 10.72 0.16
N ILE A 414 -7.93 10.66 0.78
CA ILE A 414 -7.66 9.80 1.93
C ILE A 414 -7.28 10.72 3.08
N ALA A 415 -8.16 10.82 4.09
CA ALA A 415 -7.85 11.54 5.31
C ALA A 415 -6.98 10.65 6.19
N VAL A 416 -5.68 10.95 6.28
CA VAL A 416 -4.72 10.17 7.07
C VAL A 416 -4.95 10.47 8.55
N GLU A 417 -5.30 9.45 9.32
CA GLU A 417 -5.57 9.56 10.76
C GLU A 417 -4.41 9.01 11.62
N ARG A 418 -3.55 8.19 11.02
CA ARG A 418 -2.38 7.60 11.69
C ARG A 418 -1.21 7.41 10.72
N ALA A 419 0.01 7.57 11.25
CA ALA A 419 1.23 7.10 10.62
C ALA A 419 2.15 6.50 11.70
N GLU A 420 2.77 5.36 11.41
CA GLU A 420 3.66 4.65 12.34
C GLU A 420 4.85 4.04 11.61
N LEU A 421 5.97 3.93 12.33
CA LEU A 421 7.16 3.21 11.90
C LEU A 421 7.36 2.05 12.87
N ASP A 422 7.40 0.82 12.37
CA ASP A 422 7.68 -0.38 13.15
C ASP A 422 8.17 -1.51 12.23
N GLY A 423 9.47 -1.56 11.94
CA GLY A 423 10.05 -2.46 10.92
C GLY A 423 9.67 -2.15 9.47
N GLY A 424 8.61 -1.37 9.26
CA GLY A 424 8.21 -0.72 8.02
C GLY A 424 7.40 0.53 8.33
N PHE A 425 7.09 1.32 7.31
CA PHE A 425 6.29 2.54 7.47
C PHE A 425 4.84 2.25 7.07
N ALA A 426 3.89 2.61 7.92
CA ALA A 426 2.46 2.45 7.67
C ALA A 426 1.69 3.74 7.90
N VAL A 427 0.65 3.94 7.10
CA VAL A 427 -0.37 4.98 7.27
C VAL A 427 -1.74 4.33 7.23
N GLY A 428 -2.68 4.91 7.98
CA GLY A 428 -4.06 4.49 7.99
C GLY A 428 -4.98 5.71 8.09
N GLY A 429 -6.16 5.58 7.52
CA GLY A 429 -7.13 6.67 7.51
C GLY A 429 -8.50 6.24 7.02
N ARG A 430 -9.28 7.24 6.59
CA ARG A 430 -10.63 7.07 6.04
C ARG A 430 -10.70 7.61 4.62
N LEU A 431 -11.64 7.06 3.84
CA LEU A 431 -11.94 7.60 2.52
C LEU A 431 -12.84 8.83 2.70
N ALA A 432 -12.48 9.93 2.05
CA ALA A 432 -13.25 11.18 2.02
C ALA A 432 -13.89 11.43 0.66
#